data_AF-A0A962S977-F1
#
_entry.id   AF-A0A962S977-F1
#
_cell.length_a   1.000
_cell.length_b   1.000
_cell.length_c   1.000
_cell.angle_alpha   90.00
_cell.angle_beta   90.00
_cell.angle_gamma   90.00
#
_symmetry.space_group_name_H-M   'P 1'
#
loop_
_entity.id
_entity.type
_entity.pdbx_description
1 polymer ?
#
loop_
_entity_poly.entity_id
_entity_poly.type
_entity_poly.pdbx_seq_one_letter_code
_entity_poly.pdbx_strand_id
1 'polypeptide(L)'
;MLPLDAETSPTLKPDQQRESLFVTLKQALKARGVTYASLAAALDVSELTIKRLFSERDCKMSRLTEICEAVGISLAELVEMQSRRRQVAGHLPLQTEKALANEPALFLLFMLLTLQIDKERICREWAMSETDWYRRLRALEELGLIRLLPQNRFRFTVTLPVRWRMNGPLGHFLQQVNGAFVKHCIRQEAAPDVAFCTGGRLMSAQSAETMREAMRALHQQFEHLATQDQLFFSADELRIYKLVGAFAPMQIESLLPPAGKKARDRLGDG
;
A
#
# COMPACT_ATOMS: atom_id res chain seq x y z
N MET A 1 -11.44 17.87 31.65
CA MET A 1 -12.11 18.39 30.44
C MET A 1 -11.10 19.30 29.75
N LEU A 2 -10.22 18.70 28.95
CA LEU A 2 -9.18 19.38 28.18
C LEU A 2 -9.64 19.42 26.71
N PRO A 3 -9.31 20.47 25.94
CA PRO A 3 -9.84 20.65 24.60
C PRO A 3 -9.25 19.59 23.65
N LEU A 4 -10.12 19.02 22.81
CA LEU A 4 -9.75 18.28 21.63
C LEU A 4 -9.08 19.25 20.66
N ASP A 5 -7.76 19.17 20.54
CA ASP A 5 -7.03 19.72 19.40
C ASP A 5 -7.55 19.02 18.14
N ALA A 6 -8.42 19.70 17.41
CA ALA A 6 -8.78 19.33 16.07
C ALA A 6 -7.53 19.47 15.21
N GLU A 7 -6.81 18.37 15.00
CA GLU A 7 -5.78 18.27 13.96
C GLU A 7 -6.44 18.61 12.61
N THR A 8 -6.26 19.86 12.19
CA THR A 8 -6.58 20.34 10.86
C THR A 8 -5.76 19.52 9.87
N SER A 9 -6.42 18.57 9.18
CA SER A 9 -5.89 17.99 7.95
C SER A 9 -5.39 19.11 7.03
N PRO A 10 -4.18 19.04 6.46
CA PRO A 10 -3.62 20.12 5.68
C PRO A 10 -4.42 20.27 4.39
N THR A 11 -5.36 21.21 4.37
CA THR A 11 -6.09 21.59 3.15
C THR A 11 -5.12 22.30 2.21
N LEU A 12 -4.76 21.63 1.12
CA LEU A 12 -3.92 22.20 0.05
C LEU A 12 -4.56 23.43 -0.55
N LYS A 13 -3.71 24.39 -0.97
CA LYS A 13 -4.15 25.58 -1.71
C LYS A 13 -4.79 25.17 -3.05
N PRO A 14 -5.75 25.94 -3.60
CA PRO A 14 -6.51 25.57 -4.81
C PRO A 14 -5.63 25.16 -6.00
N ASP A 15 -4.51 25.84 -6.23
CA ASP A 15 -3.60 25.53 -7.33
C ASP A 15 -2.95 24.14 -7.17
N GLN A 16 -2.53 23.79 -5.95
CA GLN A 16 -1.95 22.48 -5.65
C GLN A 16 -2.98 21.35 -5.74
N GLN A 17 -4.27 21.66 -5.50
CA GLN A 17 -5.35 20.71 -5.71
C GLN A 17 -5.55 20.41 -7.19
N ARG A 18 -5.57 21.45 -8.02
CA ARG A 18 -5.65 21.32 -9.48
C ARG A 18 -4.50 20.52 -10.04
N GLU A 19 -3.26 20.86 -9.66
CA GLU A 19 -2.08 20.15 -10.13
C GLU A 19 -2.15 18.65 -9.80
N SER A 20 -2.49 18.31 -8.55
CA SER A 20 -2.53 16.91 -8.15
C SER A 20 -3.66 16.14 -8.85
N LEU A 21 -4.75 16.81 -9.24
CA LEU A 21 -5.86 16.21 -9.97
C LEU A 21 -5.44 15.84 -11.41
N PHE A 22 -4.70 16.71 -12.10
CA PHE A 22 -4.14 16.43 -13.42
C PHE A 22 -3.09 15.31 -13.40
N VAL A 23 -2.31 15.20 -12.32
CA VAL A 23 -1.40 14.05 -12.14
C VAL A 23 -2.19 12.75 -12.01
N THR A 24 -3.28 12.74 -11.23
CA THR A 24 -4.17 11.56 -11.10
C THR A 24 -4.85 11.23 -12.43
N LEU A 25 -5.30 12.23 -13.19
CA LEU A 25 -5.93 12.03 -14.49
C LEU A 25 -4.95 11.41 -15.50
N LYS A 26 -3.72 11.95 -15.61
CA LYS A 26 -2.68 11.41 -16.50
C LYS A 26 -2.38 9.94 -16.21
N GLN A 27 -2.50 9.56 -14.95
CA GLN A 27 -2.30 8.19 -14.50
C GLN A 27 -3.47 7.28 -14.88
N ALA A 28 -4.69 7.78 -14.79
CA ALA A 28 -5.87 7.08 -15.28
C ALA A 28 -5.78 6.77 -16.78
N LEU A 29 -5.31 7.74 -17.58
CA LEU A 29 -5.03 7.51 -18.99
C LEU A 29 -4.04 6.34 -19.18
N LYS A 30 -2.91 6.38 -18.44
CA LYS A 30 -1.87 5.36 -18.58
C LYS A 30 -2.34 3.96 -18.16
N ALA A 31 -3.06 3.85 -17.05
CA ALA A 31 -3.55 2.58 -16.53
C ALA A 31 -4.55 1.91 -17.49
N ARG A 32 -5.37 2.73 -18.17
CA ARG A 32 -6.37 2.25 -19.13
C ARG A 32 -5.88 2.22 -20.58
N GLY A 33 -4.59 2.42 -20.81
CA GLY A 33 -4.01 2.42 -22.17
C GLY A 33 -4.53 3.53 -23.08
N VAL A 34 -5.15 4.58 -22.52
CA VAL A 34 -5.67 5.72 -23.29
C VAL A 34 -4.50 6.63 -23.65
N THR A 35 -4.25 6.78 -24.95
CA THR A 35 -3.22 7.67 -25.48
C THR A 35 -3.77 9.08 -25.64
N TYR A 36 -2.87 10.07 -25.74
CA TYR A 36 -3.30 11.44 -26.06
C TYR A 36 -3.95 11.54 -27.44
N ALA A 37 -3.54 10.71 -28.40
CA ALA A 37 -4.15 10.65 -29.72
C ALA A 37 -5.58 10.09 -29.67
N SER A 38 -5.80 9.00 -28.93
CA SER A 38 -7.15 8.43 -28.78
C SER A 38 -8.07 9.36 -27.97
N LEU A 39 -7.54 10.03 -26.95
CA LEU A 39 -8.28 11.03 -26.19
C LEU A 39 -8.64 12.24 -27.06
N ALA A 40 -7.71 12.70 -27.90
CA ALA A 40 -7.95 13.80 -28.83
C ALA A 40 -9.07 13.47 -29.83
N ALA A 41 -9.06 12.24 -30.38
CA ALA A 41 -10.11 11.75 -31.26
C ALA A 41 -11.47 11.65 -30.54
N ALA A 42 -11.51 11.13 -29.31
CA ALA A 42 -12.75 11.00 -28.54
C ALA A 42 -13.38 12.36 -28.18
N LEU A 43 -12.56 13.40 -28.05
CA LEU A 43 -12.97 14.75 -27.66
C LEU A 43 -13.09 15.73 -28.83
N ASP A 44 -12.90 15.26 -30.07
CA ASP A 44 -12.89 16.07 -31.29
C ASP A 44 -11.97 17.29 -31.21
N VAL A 45 -10.73 17.08 -30.75
CA VAL A 45 -9.70 18.12 -30.66
C VAL A 45 -8.34 17.63 -31.19
N SER A 46 -7.40 18.56 -31.37
CA SER A 46 -6.03 18.18 -31.74
C SER A 46 -5.27 17.55 -30.57
N GLU A 47 -4.37 16.61 -30.87
CA GLU A 47 -3.45 16.05 -29.86
C GLU A 47 -2.60 17.13 -29.20
N LEU A 48 -2.26 18.21 -29.92
CA LEU A 48 -1.55 19.36 -29.38
C LEU A 48 -2.36 20.06 -28.28
N THR A 49 -3.68 20.17 -28.45
CA THR A 49 -4.60 20.73 -27.45
C THR A 49 -4.58 19.89 -26.17
N ILE A 50 -4.60 18.55 -26.30
CA ILE A 50 -4.50 17.64 -25.16
C ILE A 50 -3.14 17.79 -24.46
N LYS A 51 -2.04 17.85 -25.22
CA LYS A 51 -0.69 18.06 -24.66
C LYS A 51 -0.60 19.37 -23.88
N ARG A 52 -1.13 20.47 -24.43
CA ARG A 52 -1.17 21.79 -23.77
C ARG A 52 -1.99 21.74 -22.48
N LEU A 53 -3.18 21.14 -22.53
CA LEU A 53 -4.04 20.96 -21.36
C LEU A 53 -3.33 20.22 -20.22
N PHE A 54 -2.61 19.13 -20.50
CA PHE A 54 -1.87 18.38 -19.48
C PHE A 54 -0.57 19.06 -19.03
N SER A 55 0.06 19.89 -19.87
CA SER A 55 1.23 20.68 -19.46
C SER A 55 0.86 21.89 -18.61
N GLU A 56 -0.22 22.58 -18.98
CA GLU A 56 -0.73 23.77 -18.30
C GLU A 56 -1.53 23.41 -17.03
N ARG A 57 -1.95 22.14 -16.90
CA ARG A 57 -2.73 21.60 -15.76
C ARG A 57 -3.98 22.44 -15.49
N ASP A 58 -4.63 22.84 -16.58
CA ASP A 58 -5.80 23.69 -16.54
C ASP A 58 -6.80 23.32 -17.63
N CYS A 59 -8.08 23.32 -17.28
CA CYS A 59 -9.18 23.17 -18.22
C CYS A 59 -10.51 23.57 -17.56
N LYS A 60 -11.53 23.79 -18.38
CA LYS A 60 -12.91 23.95 -17.90
C LYS A 60 -13.40 22.64 -17.27
N MET A 61 -14.28 22.75 -16.27
CA MET A 61 -14.87 21.58 -15.60
C MET A 61 -15.59 20.63 -16.57
N SER A 62 -16.24 21.18 -17.61
CA SER A 62 -16.86 20.36 -18.67
C SER A 62 -15.82 19.48 -19.36
N ARG A 63 -14.69 20.06 -19.75
CA ARG A 63 -13.59 19.34 -20.39
C ARG A 63 -12.98 18.27 -19.48
N LEU A 64 -12.83 18.56 -18.20
CA LEU A 64 -12.37 17.58 -17.23
C LEU A 64 -13.32 16.37 -17.16
N THR A 65 -14.63 16.62 -17.17
CA THR A 65 -15.67 15.58 -17.14
C THR A 65 -15.64 14.75 -18.42
N GLU A 66 -15.56 15.38 -19.59
CA GLU A 66 -15.43 14.69 -20.88
C GLU A 66 -14.17 13.79 -20.93
N ILE A 67 -13.04 14.25 -20.38
CA ILE A 67 -11.83 13.42 -20.29
C ILE A 67 -12.04 12.23 -19.35
N CYS A 68 -12.72 12.43 -18.21
CA CYS A 68 -13.04 11.33 -17.29
C CYS A 68 -13.91 10.28 -17.97
N GLU A 69 -14.94 10.71 -18.70
CA GLU A 69 -15.84 9.83 -19.48
C GLU A 69 -15.07 9.06 -20.56
N ALA A 70 -14.20 9.73 -21.32
CA ALA A 70 -13.37 9.08 -22.33
C ALA A 70 -12.38 8.06 -21.73
N VAL A 71 -12.00 8.25 -20.47
CA VAL A 71 -11.17 7.31 -19.70
C VAL A 71 -12.03 6.23 -19.03
N GLY A 72 -13.35 6.41 -18.92
CA GLY A 72 -14.27 5.47 -18.26
C GLY A 72 -14.32 5.60 -16.73
N ILE A 73 -14.05 6.78 -16.18
CA ILE A 73 -14.28 7.12 -14.76
C ILE A 73 -15.22 8.32 -14.66
N SER A 74 -15.89 8.45 -13.53
CA SER A 74 -16.60 9.67 -13.12
C SER A 74 -15.63 10.69 -12.51
N LEU A 75 -16.05 11.95 -12.49
CA LEU A 75 -15.32 13.01 -11.80
C LEU A 75 -15.23 12.74 -10.28
N ALA A 76 -16.26 12.14 -9.69
CA ALA A 76 -16.26 11.77 -8.27
C ALA A 76 -15.18 10.73 -7.96
N GLU A 77 -15.04 9.71 -8.80
CA GLU A 77 -13.96 8.72 -8.70
C GLU A 77 -12.60 9.39 -8.83
N LEU A 78 -12.40 10.31 -9.79
CA LEU A 78 -11.13 11.03 -9.93
C LEU A 78 -10.72 11.81 -8.66
N VAL A 79 -11.68 12.46 -8.00
CA VAL A 79 -11.47 13.19 -6.75
C VAL A 79 -11.20 12.23 -5.58
N GLU A 80 -11.88 11.09 -5.53
CA GLU A 80 -11.63 10.05 -4.53
C GLU A 80 -10.22 9.46 -4.69
N MET A 81 -9.81 9.17 -5.92
CA MET A 81 -8.47 8.71 -6.26
C MET A 81 -7.38 9.71 -5.81
N GLN A 82 -7.60 11.00 -6.07
CA GLN A 82 -6.72 12.07 -5.59
C GLN A 82 -6.61 12.08 -4.07
N SER A 83 -7.73 11.87 -3.37
CA SER A 83 -7.81 11.88 -1.91
C SER A 83 -7.08 10.68 -1.29
N ARG A 84 -7.27 9.48 -1.85
CA ARG A 84 -6.55 8.26 -1.44
C ARG A 84 -5.04 8.41 -1.63
N ARG A 85 -4.61 9.06 -2.71
CA ARG A 85 -3.19 9.32 -2.96
C ARG A 85 -2.54 10.32 -2.00
N ARG A 86 -3.35 11.17 -1.33
CA ARG A 86 -2.89 12.10 -0.29
C ARG A 86 -2.75 11.46 1.09
N GLN A 87 -3.37 10.31 1.31
CA GLN A 87 -3.26 9.65 2.60
C GLN A 87 -1.84 9.10 2.78
N VAL A 88 -1.06 9.79 3.61
CA VAL A 88 0.23 9.28 4.07
C VAL A 88 -0.04 8.08 4.95
N ALA A 89 0.60 6.95 4.64
CA ALA A 89 0.48 5.72 5.41
C ALA A 89 0.72 5.99 6.90
N GLY A 90 -0.33 5.83 7.70
CA GLY A 90 -0.31 6.09 9.14
C GLY A 90 0.09 4.84 9.91
N HIS A 91 0.72 5.02 11.06
CA HIS A 91 0.87 3.91 12.01
C HIS A 91 -0.39 3.80 12.87
N LEU A 92 -0.76 2.58 13.25
CA LEU A 92 -1.81 2.39 14.25
C LEU A 92 -1.35 2.92 15.63
N PRO A 93 -2.28 3.29 16.52
CA PRO A 93 -1.94 3.53 17.92
C PRO A 93 -1.26 2.31 18.52
N LEU A 94 -0.24 2.53 19.37
CA LEU A 94 0.55 1.43 19.95
C LEU A 94 -0.32 0.46 20.77
N GLN A 95 -1.34 0.98 21.45
CA GLN A 95 -2.30 0.17 22.20
C GLN A 95 -3.10 -0.76 21.28
N THR A 96 -3.53 -0.26 20.11
CA THR A 96 -4.20 -1.05 19.08
C THR A 96 -3.27 -2.14 18.53
N GLU A 97 -2.00 -1.83 18.24
CA GLU A 97 -1.03 -2.85 17.83
C GLU A 97 -0.83 -3.93 18.90
N LYS A 98 -0.78 -3.56 20.19
CA LYS A 98 -0.70 -4.53 21.31
C LYS A 98 -1.93 -5.43 21.37
N ALA A 99 -3.13 -4.86 21.24
CA ALA A 99 -4.36 -5.63 21.24
C ALA A 99 -4.40 -6.63 20.07
N LEU A 100 -4.02 -6.18 18.87
CA LEU A 100 -3.88 -7.04 17.69
C LEU A 100 -2.81 -8.13 17.88
N ALA A 101 -1.70 -7.81 18.56
CA ALA A 101 -0.64 -8.80 18.83
C ALA A 101 -1.10 -9.91 19.79
N ASN A 102 -2.00 -9.61 20.71
CA ASN A 102 -2.60 -10.59 21.63
C ASN A 102 -3.67 -11.47 20.96
N GLU A 103 -4.19 -11.05 19.80
CA GLU A 103 -5.25 -11.73 19.06
C GLU A 103 -4.81 -11.99 17.59
N PRO A 104 -3.89 -12.94 17.33
CA PRO A 104 -3.29 -13.11 16.00
C PRO A 104 -4.29 -13.36 14.87
N ALA A 105 -5.38 -14.07 15.16
CA ALA A 105 -6.45 -14.32 14.18
C ALA A 105 -7.22 -13.04 13.81
N LEU A 106 -7.41 -12.13 14.78
CA LEU A 106 -8.04 -10.82 14.54
C LEU A 106 -7.10 -9.92 13.73
N PHE A 107 -5.80 -9.94 14.04
CA PHE A 107 -4.80 -9.24 13.25
C PHE A 107 -4.73 -9.72 11.81
N LEU A 108 -4.68 -11.04 11.60
CA LEU A 108 -4.64 -11.61 10.27
C LEU A 108 -5.91 -11.24 9.48
N LEU A 109 -7.08 -11.23 10.12
CA LEU A 109 -8.32 -10.80 9.48
C LEU A 109 -8.19 -9.35 9.03
N PHE A 110 -7.75 -8.47 9.94
CA PHE A 110 -7.54 -7.06 9.62
C PHE A 110 -6.59 -6.89 8.42
N MET A 111 -5.48 -7.63 8.38
CA MET A 111 -4.57 -7.62 7.23
C MET A 111 -5.26 -8.03 5.92
N LEU A 112 -6.04 -9.12 5.92
CA LEU A 112 -6.77 -9.56 4.72
C LEU A 112 -7.81 -8.53 4.26
N LEU A 113 -8.49 -7.86 5.20
CA LEU A 113 -9.41 -6.77 4.87
C LEU A 113 -8.67 -5.57 4.27
N THR A 114 -7.47 -5.23 4.76
CA THR A 114 -6.66 -4.14 4.16
C THR A 114 -6.16 -4.49 2.76
N LEU A 115 -6.04 -5.78 2.44
CA LEU A 115 -5.75 -6.29 1.10
C LEU A 115 -7.01 -6.45 0.23
N GLN A 116 -8.17 -6.00 0.72
CA GLN A 116 -9.47 -6.07 0.05
C GLN A 116 -9.89 -7.48 -0.38
N ILE A 117 -9.47 -8.49 0.40
CA ILE A 117 -9.90 -9.87 0.16
C ILE A 117 -11.36 -10.03 0.54
N ASP A 118 -12.12 -10.68 -0.35
CA ASP A 118 -13.56 -10.85 -0.24
C ASP A 118 -13.96 -11.71 0.97
N LYS A 119 -15.11 -11.38 1.57
CA LYS A 119 -15.66 -12.09 2.74
C LYS A 119 -15.79 -13.58 2.42
N GLU A 120 -16.33 -13.90 1.25
CA GLU A 120 -16.66 -15.25 0.82
C GLU A 120 -15.40 -16.13 0.80
N ARG A 121 -14.30 -15.62 0.23
CA ARG A 121 -13.00 -16.29 0.27
C ARG A 121 -12.45 -16.46 1.67
N ILE A 122 -12.45 -15.42 2.50
CA ILE A 122 -11.94 -15.50 3.88
C ILE A 122 -12.75 -16.54 4.67
N CYS A 123 -14.08 -16.46 4.63
CA CYS A 123 -14.96 -17.38 5.34
C CYS A 123 -14.78 -18.83 4.88
N ARG A 124 -14.59 -19.05 3.58
CA ARG A 124 -14.31 -20.38 3.03
C ARG A 124 -12.96 -20.92 3.48
N GLU A 125 -11.89 -20.14 3.36
CA GLU A 125 -10.54 -20.57 3.71
C GLU A 125 -10.39 -20.83 5.22
N TRP A 126 -11.13 -20.09 6.06
CA TRP A 126 -11.04 -20.17 7.52
C TRP A 126 -12.17 -20.99 8.17
N ALA A 127 -13.04 -21.60 7.35
CA ALA A 127 -14.23 -22.33 7.81
C ALA A 127 -15.06 -21.53 8.83
N MET A 128 -15.27 -20.24 8.55
CA MET A 128 -15.85 -19.28 9.49
C MET A 128 -17.36 -19.12 9.25
N SER A 129 -18.16 -19.17 10.32
CA SER A 129 -19.59 -18.90 10.25
C SER A 129 -19.90 -17.40 10.11
N GLU A 130 -21.13 -17.05 9.72
CA GLU A 130 -21.58 -15.65 9.68
C GLU A 130 -21.50 -14.98 11.07
N THR A 131 -21.79 -15.74 12.13
CA THR A 131 -21.71 -15.28 13.51
C THR A 131 -20.28 -14.95 13.92
N ASP A 132 -19.33 -15.82 13.54
CA ASP A 132 -17.91 -15.60 13.83
C ASP A 132 -17.36 -14.40 13.05
N TRP A 133 -17.77 -14.26 11.78
CA TRP A 133 -17.43 -13.10 10.96
C TRP A 133 -17.89 -11.80 11.64
N TYR A 134 -19.17 -11.73 12.01
CA TYR A 134 -19.73 -10.56 12.67
C TYR A 134 -19.03 -10.27 14.00
N ARG A 135 -18.75 -11.30 14.82
CA ARG A 135 -18.02 -11.16 16.09
C ARG A 135 -16.64 -10.54 15.87
N ARG A 136 -15.90 -10.99 14.85
CA ARG A 136 -14.57 -10.44 14.55
C ARG A 136 -14.65 -9.00 14.03
N LEU A 137 -15.64 -8.67 13.20
CA LEU A 137 -15.86 -7.28 12.77
C LEU A 137 -16.18 -6.37 13.96
N ARG A 138 -16.98 -6.83 14.93
CA ARG A 138 -17.24 -6.08 16.16
C ARG A 138 -15.97 -5.86 16.98
N ALA A 139 -15.13 -6.88 17.13
CA ALA A 139 -13.84 -6.73 17.80
C ALA A 139 -12.92 -5.71 17.08
N LEU A 140 -12.91 -5.67 15.75
CA LEU A 140 -12.19 -4.65 15.00
C LEU A 140 -12.77 -3.24 15.20
N GLU A 141 -14.10 -3.12 15.31
CA GLU A 141 -14.78 -1.85 15.60
C GLU A 141 -14.46 -1.32 17.01
N GLU A 142 -14.44 -2.20 18.01
CA GLU A 142 -14.04 -1.86 19.39
C GLU A 142 -12.59 -1.35 19.47
N LEU A 143 -11.71 -1.88 18.62
CA LEU A 143 -10.32 -1.40 18.47
C LEU A 143 -10.20 -0.09 17.66
N GLY A 144 -11.30 0.44 17.15
CA GLY A 144 -11.33 1.67 16.35
C GLY A 144 -10.68 1.51 14.96
N LEU A 145 -10.61 0.29 14.43
CA LEU A 145 -10.01 -0.01 13.12
C LEU A 145 -11.01 0.12 11.97
N ILE A 146 -12.27 -0.23 12.25
CA ILE A 146 -13.39 -0.11 11.32
C ILE A 146 -14.60 0.50 12.02
N ARG A 147 -15.57 0.93 11.23
CA ARG A 147 -16.93 1.21 11.67
C ARG A 147 -17.89 0.32 10.89
N LEU A 148 -18.76 -0.38 11.60
CA LEU A 148 -19.80 -1.20 11.01
C LEU A 148 -20.95 -0.33 10.47
N LEU A 149 -21.53 -0.83 9.39
CA LEU A 149 -22.67 -0.27 8.67
C LEU A 149 -23.77 -1.35 8.60
N PRO A 150 -25.01 -0.99 8.24
CA PRO A 150 -26.07 -1.98 8.02
C PRO A 150 -25.64 -3.09 7.04
N GLN A 151 -26.23 -4.28 7.20
CA GLN A 151 -25.97 -5.45 6.35
C GLN A 151 -24.51 -5.96 6.40
N ASN A 152 -23.85 -5.86 7.55
CA ASN A 152 -22.45 -6.30 7.77
C ASN A 152 -21.42 -5.65 6.83
N ARG A 153 -21.77 -4.49 6.26
CA ARG A 153 -20.81 -3.63 5.58
C ARG A 153 -19.97 -2.91 6.63
N PHE A 154 -18.77 -2.48 6.25
CA PHE A 154 -17.93 -1.68 7.13
C PHE A 154 -17.16 -0.64 6.31
N ARG A 155 -16.63 0.37 7.00
CA ARG A 155 -15.63 1.30 6.46
C ARG A 155 -14.44 1.36 7.40
N PHE A 156 -13.24 1.51 6.87
CA PHE A 156 -12.06 1.75 7.70
C PHE A 156 -12.16 3.12 8.38
N THR A 157 -11.79 3.16 9.66
CA THR A 157 -11.62 4.40 10.43
C THR A 157 -10.17 4.84 10.48
N VAL A 158 -9.25 3.91 10.20
CA VAL A 158 -7.81 4.18 10.06
C VAL A 158 -7.46 4.55 8.62
N THR A 159 -6.37 5.31 8.49
CA THR A 159 -5.78 5.66 7.19
C THR A 159 -5.13 4.44 6.56
N LEU A 160 -5.47 4.16 5.31
CA LEU A 160 -4.84 3.11 4.50
C LEU A 160 -3.91 3.75 3.44
N PRO A 161 -2.80 3.08 3.06
CA PRO A 161 -2.31 1.82 3.61
C PRO A 161 -1.74 1.98 5.04
N VAL A 162 -1.79 0.92 5.85
CA VAL A 162 -1.25 0.94 7.22
C VAL A 162 0.27 0.78 7.19
N ARG A 163 0.98 1.66 7.90
CA ARG A 163 2.42 1.52 8.12
C ARG A 163 2.68 0.72 9.40
N TRP A 164 3.38 -0.40 9.23
CA TRP A 164 3.67 -1.32 10.34
C TRP A 164 5.00 -1.02 11.02
N ARG A 165 5.03 -1.08 12.35
CA ARG A 165 6.27 -0.99 13.14
C ARG A 165 6.96 -2.36 13.22
N MET A 166 8.07 -2.52 12.50
CA MET A 166 8.86 -3.77 12.53
C MET A 166 9.47 -4.10 13.92
N ASN A 167 9.66 -3.07 14.75
CA ASN A 167 10.13 -3.19 16.14
C ASN A 167 8.99 -2.93 17.16
N GLY A 168 7.73 -3.06 16.72
CA GLY A 168 6.55 -2.87 17.56
C GLY A 168 5.98 -4.19 18.10
N PRO A 169 4.80 -4.15 18.75
CA PRO A 169 4.12 -5.33 19.31
C PRO A 169 3.86 -6.44 18.27
N LEU A 170 3.57 -6.06 17.02
CA LEU A 170 3.35 -6.98 15.91
C LEU A 170 4.64 -7.41 15.20
N GLY A 171 5.81 -6.91 15.65
CA GLY A 171 7.09 -7.06 14.99
C GLY A 171 7.48 -8.52 14.75
N HIS A 172 7.30 -9.39 15.76
CA HIS A 172 7.61 -10.82 15.62
C HIS A 172 6.81 -11.48 14.49
N PHE A 173 5.50 -11.23 14.43
CA PHE A 173 4.65 -11.77 13.38
C PHE A 173 5.05 -11.24 12.00
N LEU A 174 5.28 -9.93 11.88
CA LEU A 174 5.69 -9.30 10.62
C LEU A 174 7.04 -9.84 10.12
N GLN A 175 8.00 -10.04 11.03
CA GLN A 175 9.29 -10.67 10.72
C GLN A 175 9.10 -12.10 10.23
N GLN A 176 8.23 -12.89 10.88
CA GLN A 176 7.92 -14.25 10.47
C GLN A 176 7.31 -14.30 9.06
N VAL A 177 6.31 -13.46 8.77
CA VAL A 177 5.67 -13.41 7.45
C VAL A 177 6.65 -12.95 6.37
N ASN A 178 7.47 -11.92 6.64
CA ASN A 178 8.49 -11.46 5.70
C ASN A 178 9.55 -12.54 5.45
N GLY A 179 10.02 -13.22 6.50
CA GLY A 179 10.97 -14.32 6.37
C GLY A 179 10.38 -15.51 5.60
N ALA A 180 9.12 -15.87 5.84
CA ALA A 180 8.43 -16.93 5.09
C ALA A 180 8.29 -16.58 3.61
N PHE A 181 7.94 -15.33 3.29
CA PHE A 181 7.84 -14.86 1.91
C PHE A 181 9.21 -14.90 1.21
N VAL A 182 10.28 -14.40 1.84
CA VAL A 182 11.64 -14.48 1.26
C VAL A 182 12.07 -15.93 1.04
N LYS A 183 11.80 -16.84 2.00
CA LYS A 183 12.05 -18.28 1.83
C LYS A 183 11.28 -18.88 0.64
N HIS A 184 10.05 -18.42 0.41
CA HIS A 184 9.27 -18.84 -0.75
C HIS A 184 9.90 -18.36 -2.05
N CYS A 185 10.29 -17.08 -2.15
CA CYS A 185 10.98 -16.54 -3.34
C CYS A 185 12.28 -17.27 -3.64
N ILE A 186 13.08 -17.60 -2.62
CA ILE A 186 14.32 -18.40 -2.79
C ILE A 186 14.02 -19.77 -3.39
N ARG A 187 12.98 -20.46 -2.91
CA ARG A 187 12.60 -21.80 -3.40
C ARG A 187 12.04 -21.77 -4.82
N GLN A 188 11.46 -20.64 -5.22
CA GLN A 188 10.80 -20.44 -6.51
C GLN A 188 11.58 -19.50 -7.42
N GLU A 189 12.91 -19.40 -7.27
CA GLU A 189 13.75 -18.44 -8.02
C GLU A 189 13.60 -18.56 -9.55
N ALA A 190 13.34 -19.77 -10.06
CA ALA A 190 13.15 -20.01 -11.49
C ALA A 190 11.70 -19.76 -11.98
N ALA A 191 10.76 -19.40 -11.10
CA ALA A 191 9.39 -19.13 -11.49
C ALA A 191 9.29 -17.78 -12.24
N PRO A 192 8.48 -17.70 -13.31
CA PRO A 192 8.44 -16.52 -14.19
C PRO A 192 7.92 -15.24 -13.52
N ASP A 193 7.18 -15.36 -12.42
CA ASP A 193 6.60 -14.27 -11.65
C ASP A 193 7.39 -13.93 -10.37
N VAL A 194 8.53 -14.58 -10.14
CA VAL A 194 9.40 -14.34 -8.99
C VAL A 194 10.67 -13.62 -9.41
N ALA A 195 10.90 -12.45 -8.83
CA ALA A 195 12.15 -11.72 -8.96
C ALA A 195 12.92 -11.78 -7.64
N PHE A 196 13.91 -12.68 -7.55
CA PHE A 196 14.80 -12.79 -6.40
C PHE A 196 16.24 -12.47 -6.79
N CYS A 197 16.91 -11.63 -6.00
CA CYS A 197 18.33 -11.34 -6.17
C CYS A 197 19.02 -11.19 -4.82
N THR A 198 20.27 -11.65 -4.73
CA THR A 198 21.09 -11.54 -3.52
C THR A 198 22.57 -11.43 -3.89
N GLY A 199 23.33 -10.67 -3.12
CA GLY A 199 24.77 -10.50 -3.33
C GLY A 199 25.42 -9.51 -2.37
N GLY A 200 26.70 -9.72 -2.08
CA GLY A 200 27.55 -8.80 -1.32
C GLY A 200 28.72 -8.30 -2.15
N ARG A 201 29.00 -6.99 -2.09
CA ARG A 201 30.12 -6.33 -2.78
C ARG A 201 30.70 -5.22 -1.91
N LEU A 202 31.99 -4.94 -2.08
CA LEU A 202 32.61 -3.75 -1.52
C LEU A 202 32.10 -2.52 -2.28
N MET A 203 31.72 -1.47 -1.54
CA MET A 203 31.16 -0.24 -2.09
C MET A 203 31.66 0.96 -1.28
N SER A 204 31.78 2.12 -1.92
CA SER A 204 31.96 3.38 -1.21
C SER A 204 30.68 3.79 -0.49
N ALA A 205 30.80 4.63 0.56
CA ALA A 205 29.63 5.18 1.25
C ALA A 205 28.71 5.99 0.32
N GLN A 206 29.30 6.70 -0.67
CA GLN A 206 28.54 7.46 -1.66
C GLN A 206 27.69 6.55 -2.55
N SER A 207 28.27 5.49 -3.12
CA SER A 207 27.52 4.54 -3.95
C SER A 207 26.46 3.78 -3.14
N ALA A 208 26.73 3.52 -1.85
CA ALA A 208 25.75 2.93 -0.95
C ALA A 208 24.55 3.85 -0.70
N GLU A 209 24.75 5.16 -0.55
CA GLU A 209 23.64 6.10 -0.40
C GLU A 209 22.81 6.22 -1.69
N THR A 210 23.45 6.28 -2.86
CA THR A 210 22.75 6.22 -4.15
C THR A 210 21.89 4.96 -4.28
N MET A 211 22.40 3.81 -3.82
CA MET A 211 21.61 2.56 -3.80
C MET A 211 20.43 2.63 -2.83
N ARG A 212 20.61 3.23 -1.64
CA ARG A 212 19.52 3.45 -0.67
C ARG A 212 18.42 4.36 -1.21
N GLU A 213 18.78 5.37 -2.00
CA GLU A 213 17.81 6.22 -2.69
C GLU A 213 17.07 5.46 -3.78
N ALA A 214 17.79 4.67 -4.60
CA ALA A 214 17.19 3.84 -5.63
C ALA A 214 16.20 2.81 -5.05
N MET A 215 16.53 2.19 -3.91
CA MET A 215 15.59 1.29 -3.21
C MET A 215 14.34 2.01 -2.68
N ARG A 216 14.49 3.24 -2.16
CA ARG A 216 13.35 4.06 -1.76
C ARG A 216 12.45 4.37 -2.95
N ALA A 217 13.04 4.75 -4.10
CA ALA A 217 12.31 5.03 -5.33
C ALA A 217 11.58 3.78 -5.86
N LEU A 218 12.22 2.60 -5.83
CA LEU A 218 11.61 1.33 -6.22
C LEU A 218 10.38 1.00 -5.36
N HIS A 219 10.49 1.15 -4.04
CA HIS A 219 9.35 0.92 -3.15
C HIS A 219 8.21 1.91 -3.41
N GLN A 220 8.53 3.20 -3.62
CA GLN A 220 7.52 4.20 -4.00
C GLN A 220 6.83 3.85 -5.32
N GLN A 221 7.57 3.32 -6.30
CA GLN A 221 7.01 2.87 -7.56
C GLN A 221 6.06 1.69 -7.37
N PHE A 222 6.42 0.71 -6.53
CA PHE A 222 5.53 -0.39 -6.18
C PHE A 222 4.22 0.10 -5.56
N GLU A 223 4.30 0.94 -4.51
CA GLU A 223 3.10 1.51 -3.86
C GLU A 223 2.25 2.31 -4.85
N HIS A 224 2.92 3.03 -5.76
CA HIS A 224 2.25 3.81 -6.77
C HIS A 224 1.45 2.94 -7.76
N LEU A 225 2.06 1.88 -8.28
CA LEU A 225 1.39 0.93 -9.18
C LEU A 225 0.25 0.21 -8.47
N ALA A 226 0.49 -0.31 -7.26
CA ALA A 226 -0.55 -1.00 -6.48
C ALA A 226 -1.76 -0.08 -6.18
N THR A 227 -1.49 1.18 -5.82
CA THR A 227 -2.56 2.17 -5.59
C THR A 227 -3.34 2.45 -6.88
N GLN A 228 -2.65 2.56 -8.03
CA GLN A 228 -3.33 2.75 -9.32
C GLN A 228 -4.21 1.56 -9.64
N ASP A 229 -3.70 0.35 -9.51
CA ASP A 229 -4.42 -0.85 -9.88
C ASP A 229 -5.70 -1.00 -9.05
N GLN A 230 -5.63 -0.75 -7.74
CA GLN A 230 -6.79 -0.75 -6.83
C GLN A 230 -7.82 0.35 -7.13
N LEU A 231 -7.49 1.33 -7.97
CA LEU A 231 -8.43 2.37 -8.41
C LEU A 231 -9.12 2.03 -9.72
N PHE A 232 -8.50 1.22 -10.58
CA PHE A 232 -8.98 0.98 -11.95
C PHE A 232 -9.49 -0.43 -12.21
N PHE A 233 -9.07 -1.41 -11.42
CA PHE A 233 -9.45 -2.80 -11.58
C PHE A 233 -10.27 -3.27 -10.40
N SER A 234 -11.13 -4.24 -10.66
CA SER A 234 -11.87 -4.96 -9.63
C SER A 234 -10.95 -5.92 -8.85
N ALA A 235 -11.33 -6.28 -7.63
CA ALA A 235 -10.48 -7.10 -6.76
C ALA A 235 -10.20 -8.50 -7.34
N ASP A 236 -11.11 -9.04 -8.17
CA ASP A 236 -10.97 -10.32 -8.86
C ASP A 236 -10.01 -10.30 -10.05
N GLU A 237 -9.74 -9.13 -10.61
CA GLU A 237 -8.71 -8.93 -11.65
C GLU A 237 -7.30 -8.81 -11.04
N LEU A 238 -7.21 -8.55 -9.73
CA LEU A 238 -5.95 -8.26 -9.05
C LEU A 238 -5.39 -9.48 -8.30
N ARG A 239 -4.06 -9.51 -8.22
CA ARG A 239 -3.32 -10.49 -7.41
C ARG A 239 -2.49 -9.77 -6.36
N ILE A 240 -2.33 -10.39 -5.20
CA ILE A 240 -1.46 -9.86 -4.16
C ILE A 240 0.00 -10.04 -4.59
N TYR A 241 0.67 -8.92 -4.85
CA TYR A 241 2.12 -8.87 -4.97
C TYR A 241 2.71 -8.29 -3.69
N LYS A 242 3.79 -8.91 -3.20
CA LYS A 242 4.52 -8.46 -2.01
C LYS A 242 5.97 -8.15 -2.38
N LEU A 243 6.43 -6.97 -1.98
CA LEU A 243 7.82 -6.55 -2.13
C LEU A 243 8.50 -6.53 -0.76
N VAL A 244 9.60 -7.27 -0.62
CA VAL A 244 10.49 -7.21 0.55
C VAL A 244 11.91 -6.96 0.04
N GLY A 245 12.56 -5.91 0.55
CA GLY A 245 13.93 -5.56 0.18
C GLY A 245 14.73 -5.09 1.39
N ALA A 246 16.04 -5.38 1.39
CA ALA A 246 16.98 -4.91 2.39
C ALA A 246 18.33 -4.57 1.73
N PHE A 247 18.94 -3.48 2.16
CA PHE A 247 20.31 -3.10 1.79
C PHE A 247 20.95 -2.35 2.94
N ALA A 248 22.07 -2.89 3.41
CA ALA A 248 22.83 -2.36 4.53
C ALA A 248 24.27 -2.88 4.44
N PRO A 249 25.23 -2.23 5.13
CA PRO A 249 26.52 -2.84 5.40
C PRO A 249 26.34 -4.21 6.06
N MET A 250 26.96 -5.23 5.48
CA MET A 250 26.89 -6.60 6.01
C MET A 250 27.80 -6.73 7.24
N GLN A 251 27.22 -7.04 8.40
CA GLN A 251 27.98 -7.41 9.60
C GLN A 251 28.33 -8.90 9.53
N ILE A 252 29.57 -9.20 9.14
CA ILE A 252 30.04 -10.58 8.87
C ILE A 252 29.82 -11.47 10.09
N GLU A 253 30.15 -10.98 11.28
CA GLU A 253 30.09 -11.72 12.54
C GLU A 253 28.67 -12.15 12.90
N SER A 254 27.67 -11.36 12.47
CA SER A 254 26.25 -11.61 12.77
C SER A 254 25.59 -12.59 11.80
N LEU A 255 26.02 -12.62 10.53
CA LEU A 255 25.38 -13.37 9.45
C LEU A 255 26.16 -14.61 9.02
N LEU A 256 27.49 -14.59 9.20
CA LEU A 256 28.42 -15.67 8.89
C LEU A 256 29.32 -15.90 10.11
N PRO A 257 28.76 -16.46 11.21
CA PRO A 257 29.56 -16.71 12.41
C PRO A 257 30.74 -17.63 12.06
N PRO A 258 31.94 -17.39 12.62
CA PRO A 258 33.11 -18.20 12.32
C PRO A 258 32.84 -19.67 12.67
N ALA A 259 33.13 -20.57 11.73
CA ALA A 259 32.98 -22.00 11.93
C ALA A 259 33.78 -22.45 13.16
N GLY A 260 33.09 -22.89 14.22
CA GLY A 260 33.73 -23.43 15.43
C GLY A 260 33.31 -22.81 16.76
N LYS A 261 32.65 -21.65 16.80
CA LYS A 261 32.00 -21.18 18.05
C LYS A 261 30.58 -21.72 18.12
N LYS A 262 30.43 -22.88 18.79
CA LYS A 262 29.12 -23.32 19.32
C LYS A 262 28.49 -22.12 20.04
N ALA A 263 27.20 -21.90 19.79
CA ALA A 263 26.36 -20.99 20.56
C ALA A 263 26.32 -21.43 22.04
N ARG A 264 27.34 -21.07 22.79
CA ARG A 264 27.30 -20.85 24.23
C ARG A 264 27.29 -19.33 24.40
N ASP A 265 26.48 -18.84 25.34
CA ASP A 265 26.22 -17.43 25.66
C ASP A 265 24.95 -16.81 25.02
N ARG A 266 23.87 -17.59 24.89
CA ARG A 266 22.50 -17.03 24.98
C ARG A 266 21.64 -17.81 25.97
N LEU A 267 22.15 -17.94 27.19
CA LEU A 267 21.40 -18.25 28.41
C LEU A 267 22.22 -17.61 29.54
N GLY A 268 21.76 -16.48 30.07
CA GLY A 268 22.39 -15.81 31.22
C GLY A 268 22.24 -14.29 31.22
N ASP A 269 21.29 -13.85 32.03
CA ASP A 269 21.23 -12.59 32.79
C ASP A 269 20.71 -11.30 32.15
N GLY A 270 19.56 -10.84 32.70
CA GLY A 270 19.13 -9.44 32.76
C GLY A 270 17.70 -9.18 32.36
#